data_AF-A0A932KEF5-F1
#
_entry.id   AF-A0A932KEF5-F1
#
_cell.length_a   1.000
_cell.length_b   1.000
_cell.length_c   1.000
_cell.angle_alpha   90.00
_cell.angle_beta   90.00
_cell.angle_gamma   90.00
#
_symmetry.space_group_name_H-M   'P 1'
#
loop_
_entity.id
_entity.type
_entity.pdbx_description
1 polymer ?
#
loop_
_entity_poly.entity_id
_entity_poly.type
_entity_poly.pdbx_seq_one_letter_code
_entity_poly.pdbx_strand_id
1 'polypeptide(L)'
;MYHVNWHSSKGVAGFLLRLSFGLALLFHGIALYMDFDAFSAMTQDGLGPLEPLGMIWAYILPGLMIVGGGLFTIGMYRYYATWATGLALSSIPAGMMLKPVLTNAPSGDMMGAAINAFIWIIIFFLVLKHGHGCACGCCGPDGSCTCGTDHSHKH
;
A
#
# COMPACT_ATOMS: atom_id res chain seq x y z
N MET A 1 6.71 -7.16 19.37
CA MET A 1 6.25 -8.55 19.17
C MET A 1 4.74 -8.53 18.91
N TYR A 2 4.27 -9.12 17.81
CA TYR A 2 2.83 -9.18 17.50
C TYR A 2 2.17 -10.35 18.23
N HIS A 3 1.15 -10.06 19.04
CA HIS A 3 0.27 -11.08 19.59
C HIS A 3 -0.92 -11.25 18.66
N VAL A 4 -0.88 -12.27 17.79
CA VAL A 4 -2.05 -12.71 17.03
C VAL A 4 -2.97 -13.46 18.00
N ASN A 5 -4.20 -12.99 18.17
CA ASN A 5 -5.19 -13.69 18.97
C ASN A 5 -5.80 -14.83 18.13
N TRP A 6 -5.15 -16.00 18.16
CA TRP A 6 -5.52 -17.19 17.39
C TRP A 6 -6.90 -17.76 17.73
N HIS A 7 -7.50 -17.32 18.84
CA HIS A 7 -8.83 -17.75 19.27
C HIS A 7 -9.96 -16.85 18.74
N SER A 8 -9.64 -15.73 18.07
CA SER A 8 -10.61 -14.81 17.49
C SER A 8 -10.58 -14.87 15.97
N SER A 9 -11.73 -15.17 15.35
CA SER A 9 -11.89 -15.22 13.88
C SER A 9 -11.47 -13.91 13.21
N LYS A 10 -11.69 -12.76 13.87
CA LYS A 10 -11.24 -11.44 13.39
C LYS A 10 -9.72 -11.31 13.36
N GLY A 11 -9.02 -11.88 14.35
CA GLY A 11 -7.56 -11.86 14.44
C GLY A 11 -6.90 -12.69 13.34
N VAL A 12 -7.44 -13.89 13.10
CA VAL A 12 -6.99 -14.76 12.00
C VAL A 12 -7.26 -14.12 10.64
N ALA A 13 -8.46 -13.58 10.43
CA ALA A 13 -8.82 -12.89 9.18
C ALA A 13 -7.92 -11.68 8.91
N GLY A 14 -7.64 -10.85 9.93
CA GLY A 14 -6.73 -9.71 9.81
C GLY A 14 -5.28 -10.12 9.51
N PHE A 15 -4.82 -11.22 10.12
CA PHE A 15 -3.49 -11.78 9.83
C PHE A 15 -3.38 -12.27 8.38
N LEU A 16 -4.36 -13.06 7.92
CA LEU A 16 -4.40 -13.57 6.55
C LEU A 16 -4.50 -12.43 5.53
N LEU A 17 -5.39 -11.46 5.77
CA LEU A 17 -5.55 -10.30 4.90
C LEU A 17 -4.23 -9.54 4.73
N ARG A 18 -3.53 -9.26 5.84
CA ARG A 18 -2.23 -8.59 5.83
C ARG A 18 -1.18 -9.40 5.09
N LEU A 19 -1.09 -10.70 5.36
CA LEU A 19 -0.08 -11.57 4.76
C LEU A 19 -0.32 -11.73 3.25
N SER A 20 -1.55 -12.00 2.83
CA SER A 20 -1.93 -12.09 1.42
C SER A 20 -1.69 -10.78 0.68
N PHE A 21 -2.10 -9.64 1.27
CA PHE A 21 -1.87 -8.34 0.66
C PHE A 21 -0.38 -8.00 0.57
N GLY A 22 0.39 -8.19 1.64
CA GLY A 22 1.83 -7.91 1.67
C GLY A 22 2.59 -8.75 0.64
N LEU A 23 2.30 -10.05 0.56
CA LEU A 23 2.90 -10.95 -0.43
C LEU A 23 2.50 -10.58 -1.85
N ALA A 24 1.22 -10.28 -2.09
CA ALA A 24 0.75 -9.86 -3.41
C ALA A 24 1.47 -8.58 -3.88
N LEU A 25 1.64 -7.61 -2.98
CA LEU A 25 2.30 -6.34 -3.28
C LEU A 25 3.80 -6.52 -3.52
N LEU A 26 4.45 -7.38 -2.74
CA LEU A 26 5.85 -7.76 -2.92
C LEU A 26 6.07 -8.45 -4.27
N PHE A 27 5.26 -9.45 -4.60
CA PHE A 27 5.39 -10.17 -5.88
C PHE A 27 5.06 -9.27 -7.06
N HIS A 28 4.10 -8.37 -6.93
CA HIS A 28 3.80 -7.40 -7.98
C HIS A 28 5.00 -6.48 -8.23
N GLY A 29 5.63 -5.94 -7.17
CA GLY A 29 6.85 -5.14 -7.32
C GLY A 29 8.01 -5.92 -7.96
N ILE A 30 8.21 -7.19 -7.61
CA ILE A 30 9.21 -8.04 -8.26
C ILE A 30 8.89 -8.23 -9.74
N ALA A 31 7.62 -8.50 -10.08
CA ALA A 31 7.20 -8.68 -11.46
C ALA A 31 7.47 -7.43 -12.31
N LEU A 32 7.25 -6.23 -11.76
CA LEU A 32 7.56 -4.97 -12.45
C LEU A 32 9.07 -4.79 -12.69
N TYR A 33 9.94 -5.29 -11.83
CA TYR A 33 11.39 -5.31 -12.11
C TYR A 33 11.81 -6.42 -13.06
N MET A 34 11.13 -7.56 -13.07
CA MET A 34 11.39 -8.62 -14.04
C MET A 34 11.02 -8.19 -15.46
N ASP A 35 9.96 -7.39 -15.59
CA ASP A 35 9.47 -6.82 -16.86
C ASP A 35 9.80 -5.32 -16.97
N PHE A 36 10.99 -4.94 -16.49
CA PHE A 36 11.37 -3.54 -16.32
C PHE A 36 11.33 -2.75 -17.64
N ASP A 37 11.80 -3.33 -18.75
CA ASP A 37 11.83 -2.63 -20.04
C ASP A 37 10.42 -2.24 -20.52
N ALA A 38 9.45 -3.15 -20.39
CA ALA A 38 8.06 -2.87 -20.73
C ALA A 38 7.43 -1.88 -19.75
N PHE A 39 7.71 -2.03 -18.46
CA PHE A 39 7.20 -1.13 -17.42
C PHE A 39 7.75 0.29 -17.58
N SER A 40 9.06 0.44 -17.79
CA SER A 40 9.71 1.74 -17.98
C SER A 40 9.20 2.43 -19.23
N ALA A 41 9.10 1.71 -20.35
CA ALA A 41 8.51 2.23 -21.58
C ALA A 41 7.08 2.74 -21.33
N MET A 42 6.23 1.95 -20.66
CA MET A 42 4.88 2.38 -20.30
C MET A 42 4.88 3.61 -19.37
N THR A 43 5.76 3.70 -18.37
CA THR A 43 5.79 4.84 -17.44
C THR A 43 6.30 6.13 -18.07
N GLN A 44 7.15 6.04 -19.09
CA GLN A 44 7.68 7.18 -19.84
C GLN A 44 6.71 7.61 -20.95
N ASP A 45 6.00 6.65 -21.53
CA ASP A 45 5.13 6.89 -22.68
C ASP A 45 4.06 7.93 -22.37
N GLY A 46 3.96 8.92 -23.26
CA GLY A 46 3.01 10.00 -23.15
C GLY A 46 3.28 10.99 -22.01
N LEU A 47 4.52 11.15 -21.56
CA LEU A 47 4.91 12.23 -20.63
C LEU A 47 5.59 13.42 -21.32
N GLY A 48 6.03 13.27 -22.58
CA GLY A 48 6.73 14.32 -23.32
C GLY A 48 7.96 14.81 -22.55
N PRO A 49 8.11 16.12 -22.25
CA PRO A 49 9.26 16.63 -21.50
C PRO A 49 9.47 16.00 -20.10
N LEU A 50 8.44 15.35 -19.54
CA LEU A 50 8.48 14.68 -18.24
C LEU A 50 8.91 13.20 -18.33
N GLU A 51 9.25 12.68 -19.51
CA GLU A 51 9.75 11.31 -19.70
C GLU A 51 10.87 10.88 -18.73
N PRO A 52 11.87 11.71 -18.40
CA PRO A 52 12.89 11.33 -17.42
C PRO A 52 12.31 11.08 -16.02
N LEU A 53 11.25 11.80 -15.65
CA LEU A 53 10.56 11.60 -14.38
C LEU A 53 9.83 10.25 -14.37
N GLY A 54 9.21 9.88 -15.49
CA GLY A 54 8.62 8.56 -15.68
C GLY A 54 9.64 7.44 -15.47
N MET A 55 10.84 7.58 -16.02
CA MET A 55 11.93 6.60 -15.85
C MET A 55 12.38 6.47 -14.38
N ILE A 56 12.58 7.59 -13.69
CA ILE A 56 12.96 7.58 -12.27
C ILE A 56 11.85 6.89 -11.46
N TRP A 57 10.59 7.18 -11.77
CA TRP A 57 9.46 6.55 -11.09
C TRP A 57 9.35 5.05 -11.40
N ALA A 58 9.73 4.61 -12.61
CA ALA A 58 9.80 3.21 -12.98
C ALA A 58 10.74 2.41 -12.06
N TYR A 59 11.82 3.04 -11.56
CA TYR A 59 12.70 2.43 -10.56
C TYR A 59 12.13 2.52 -9.15
N ILE A 60 11.53 3.65 -8.77
CA ILE A 60 11.10 3.89 -7.39
C ILE A 60 9.84 3.08 -7.03
N LEU A 61 8.84 3.06 -7.90
CA LEU A 61 7.53 2.46 -7.61
C LEU A 61 7.64 0.95 -7.28
N PRO A 62 8.33 0.12 -8.08
CA PRO A 62 8.50 -1.29 -7.75
C PRO A 62 9.29 -1.50 -6.45
N GLY A 63 10.29 -0.65 -6.19
CA GLY A 63 11.06 -0.68 -4.93
C GLY A 63 10.18 -0.37 -3.71
N LEU A 64 9.34 0.65 -3.78
CA LEU A 64 8.35 0.97 -2.73
C LEU A 64 7.36 -0.17 -2.52
N MET A 65 6.95 -0.85 -3.60
CA MET A 65 6.08 -2.02 -3.50
C MET A 65 6.76 -3.20 -2.80
N ILE A 66 8.00 -3.51 -3.15
CA ILE A 66 8.76 -4.60 -2.52
C ILE A 66 8.98 -4.31 -1.03
N VAL A 67 9.44 -3.11 -0.69
CA VAL A 67 9.69 -2.71 0.71
C VAL A 67 8.39 -2.69 1.49
N GLY A 68 7.35 -2.03 0.98
CA GLY A 68 6.04 -1.95 1.63
C GLY A 68 5.41 -3.32 1.82
N GLY A 69 5.33 -4.12 0.76
CA GLY A 69 4.78 -5.48 0.78
C GLY A 69 5.55 -6.43 1.71
N GLY A 70 6.88 -6.35 1.70
CA GLY A 70 7.75 -7.11 2.60
C GLY A 70 7.52 -6.75 4.06
N LEU A 71 7.53 -5.45 4.39
CA LEU A 71 7.27 -4.96 5.74
C LEU A 71 5.86 -5.32 6.23
N PHE A 72 4.85 -5.22 5.35
CA PHE A 72 3.49 -5.68 5.66
C PHE A 72 3.43 -7.19 5.90
N THR A 73 4.19 -8.00 5.18
CA THR A 73 4.23 -9.46 5.35
C THR A 73 4.85 -9.85 6.69
N ILE A 74 6.05 -9.34 6.99
CA ILE A 74 6.75 -9.63 8.26
C ILE A 74 6.04 -8.98 9.45
N GLY A 75 5.30 -7.90 9.22
CA GLY A 75 4.56 -7.20 10.26
C GLY A 75 5.47 -6.39 11.15
N MET A 76 6.49 -5.76 10.59
CA MET A 76 7.39 -4.88 11.34
C MET A 76 7.32 -3.49 10.75
N TYR A 77 7.73 -2.48 11.53
CA TYR A 77 7.91 -1.12 11.04
C TYR A 77 6.67 -0.56 10.29
N ARG A 78 5.47 -0.77 10.87
CA ARG A 78 4.19 -0.44 10.23
C ARG A 78 4.10 0.97 9.69
N TYR A 79 4.67 1.94 10.40
CA TYR A 79 4.73 3.33 9.93
C TYR A 79 5.38 3.43 8.55
N TYR A 80 6.56 2.83 8.38
CA TYR A 80 7.29 2.82 7.12
C TYR A 80 6.61 1.95 6.05
N ALA A 81 6.03 0.81 6.45
CA ALA A 81 5.25 -0.04 5.55
C ALA A 81 4.07 0.74 4.93
N THR A 82 3.31 1.43 5.77
CA THR A 82 2.15 2.25 5.37
C THR A 82 2.58 3.37 4.43
N TRP A 83 3.69 4.07 4.72
CA TRP A 83 4.20 5.12 3.83
C TRP A 83 4.66 4.58 2.49
N ALA A 84 5.47 3.52 2.48
CA ALA A 84 5.98 2.93 1.24
C ALA A 84 4.84 2.42 0.35
N THR A 85 3.92 1.63 0.91
CA THR A 85 2.76 1.12 0.19
C THR A 85 1.79 2.21 -0.21
N GLY A 86 1.50 3.16 0.68
CA GLY A 86 0.56 4.25 0.41
C GLY A 86 1.05 5.15 -0.72
N LEU A 87 2.34 5.52 -0.73
CA LEU A 87 2.94 6.30 -1.81
C LEU A 87 2.95 5.52 -3.12
N ALA A 88 3.34 4.24 -3.10
CA ALA A 88 3.32 3.40 -4.28
C ALA A 88 1.91 3.34 -4.91
N LEU A 89 0.91 2.95 -4.12
CA LEU A 89 -0.46 2.76 -4.62
C LEU A 89 -1.15 4.06 -5.04
N SER A 90 -1.01 5.14 -4.27
CA SER A 90 -1.65 6.42 -4.58
C SER A 90 -1.02 7.14 -5.77
N SER A 91 0.26 6.88 -6.07
CA SER A 91 0.92 7.44 -7.24
C SER A 91 0.38 6.90 -8.57
N ILE A 92 -0.14 5.68 -8.60
CA ILE A 92 -0.65 5.04 -9.83
C ILE A 92 -1.85 5.81 -10.40
N PRO A 93 -2.97 6.00 -9.69
CA PRO A 93 -4.11 6.72 -10.25
C PRO A 93 -3.76 8.18 -10.55
N ALA A 94 -2.89 8.81 -9.75
CA ALA A 94 -2.40 10.16 -10.03
C ALA A 94 -1.65 10.22 -11.37
N GLY A 95 -0.71 9.30 -11.62
CA GLY A 95 0.04 9.22 -12.87
C GLY A 95 -0.85 8.88 -14.07
N MET A 96 -1.75 7.91 -13.92
CA MET A 96 -2.68 7.50 -14.98
C MET A 96 -3.65 8.61 -15.37
N MET A 97 -4.07 9.45 -14.43
CA MET A 97 -4.94 10.61 -14.72
C MET A 97 -4.16 11.84 -15.20
N LEU A 98 -2.88 11.96 -14.86
CA LEU A 98 -2.03 13.02 -15.38
C LEU A 98 -1.74 12.85 -16.87
N LYS A 99 -1.57 11.61 -17.34
CA LYS A 99 -1.25 11.31 -18.76
C LYS A 99 -2.22 11.93 -19.76
N PRO A 100 -3.56 11.73 -19.67
CA PRO A 100 -4.53 12.38 -20.57
C PRO A 100 -4.45 13.91 -20.57
N VAL A 101 -4.11 14.52 -19.43
CA VAL A 101 -3.97 15.98 -19.30
C VAL A 101 -2.75 16.48 -20.07
N LEU A 102 -1.67 15.70 -20.11
CA LEU A 102 -0.42 16.08 -20.78
C LEU A 102 -0.41 15.76 -22.28
N THR A 103 -1.10 14.71 -22.72
CA THR A 103 -1.01 14.21 -24.11
C THR A 103 -2.29 14.30 -24.92
N ASN A 104 -3.40 14.73 -24.33
CA ASN A 104 -4.73 14.64 -24.94
C ASN A 104 -5.11 13.19 -25.34
N ALA A 105 -4.46 12.19 -24.73
CA ALA A 105 -4.80 10.79 -24.93
C ALA A 105 -6.21 10.49 -24.38
N PRO A 106 -6.94 9.52 -24.94
CA PRO A 106 -8.26 9.13 -24.44
C PRO A 106 -8.17 8.67 -22.99
N SER A 107 -8.97 9.29 -22.12
CA SER A 107 -9.02 8.90 -20.69
C SER A 107 -9.47 7.45 -20.48
N GLY A 108 -10.24 6.89 -21.42
CA GLY A 108 -10.72 5.50 -21.38
C GLY A 108 -9.59 4.48 -21.32
N ASP A 109 -8.46 4.75 -21.98
CA ASP A 109 -7.31 3.83 -22.01
C ASP A 109 -6.62 3.72 -20.64
N MET A 110 -6.77 4.76 -19.80
CA MET A 110 -6.15 4.86 -18.49
C MET A 110 -7.09 4.43 -17.36
N MET A 111 -8.41 4.37 -17.61
CA MET A 111 -9.42 4.06 -16.60
C MET A 111 -9.24 2.67 -16.00
N GLY A 112 -8.90 1.65 -16.80
CA GLY A 112 -8.74 0.27 -16.30
C GLY A 112 -7.65 0.15 -15.24
N ALA A 113 -6.48 0.73 -15.52
CA ALA A 113 -5.35 0.72 -14.59
C ALA A 113 -5.63 1.58 -13.34
N ALA A 114 -6.28 2.74 -13.50
CA ALA A 114 -6.64 3.60 -12.37
C ALA A 114 -7.66 2.91 -11.43
N ILE A 115 -8.69 2.26 -11.99
CA ILE A 115 -9.68 1.49 -11.21
C ILE A 115 -9.00 0.36 -10.44
N ASN A 116 -8.11 -0.39 -11.09
CA ASN A 116 -7.34 -1.44 -10.42
C ASN A 116 -6.55 -0.86 -9.24
N ALA A 117 -5.87 0.27 -9.41
CA ALA A 117 -5.13 0.90 -8.32
C ALA A 117 -6.05 1.35 -7.16
N PHE A 118 -7.25 1.86 -7.44
CA PHE A 118 -8.23 2.18 -6.40
C PHE A 118 -8.68 0.94 -5.61
N ILE A 119 -8.85 -0.21 -6.25
CA ILE A 119 -9.16 -1.48 -5.57
C ILE A 119 -8.04 -1.83 -4.58
N TRP A 120 -6.77 -1.73 -5.01
CA TRP A 120 -5.62 -1.95 -4.14
C TRP A 120 -5.58 -0.97 -2.97
N ILE A 121 -5.92 0.31 -3.18
CA ILE A 121 -6.01 1.32 -2.12
C ILE A 121 -7.11 0.97 -1.12
N ILE A 122 -8.28 0.51 -1.58
CA ILE A 122 -9.38 0.09 -0.69
C ILE A 122 -8.94 -1.10 0.16
N ILE A 123 -8.31 -2.12 -0.45
CA ILE A 123 -7.78 -3.28 0.29
C ILE A 123 -6.71 -2.83 1.28
N PHE A 124 -5.83 -1.91 0.90
CA PHE A 124 -4.82 -1.32 1.78
C PHE A 124 -5.46 -0.67 3.02
N PHE A 125 -6.51 0.14 2.86
CA PHE A 125 -7.26 0.69 3.99
C PHE A 125 -7.88 -0.39 4.87
N LEU A 126 -8.41 -1.47 4.29
CA LEU A 126 -8.92 -2.61 5.06
C LEU A 126 -7.81 -3.32 5.84
N VAL A 127 -6.61 -3.45 5.26
CA VAL A 127 -5.42 -4.00 5.92
C VAL A 127 -4.97 -3.13 7.09
N LEU A 128 -5.02 -1.80 6.94
CA LEU A 128 -4.73 -0.90 8.07
C LEU A 128 -5.79 -1.03 9.16
N LYS A 129 -7.08 -1.04 8.80
CA LYS A 129 -8.20 -1.13 9.73
C LYS A 129 -8.27 -2.45 10.50
N HIS A 130 -8.01 -3.59 9.84
CA HIS A 130 -8.12 -4.93 10.43
C HIS A 130 -6.77 -5.51 10.86
N GLY A 131 -5.66 -4.99 10.35
CA GLY A 131 -4.32 -5.26 10.87
C GLY A 131 -4.11 -4.62 12.25
N HIS A 132 -4.97 -3.69 12.67
CA HIS A 132 -5.09 -3.22 14.04
C HIS A 132 -5.68 -4.29 14.97
N GLY A 133 -4.90 -5.32 15.26
CA GLY A 133 -4.75 -5.71 16.65
C GLY A 133 -3.97 -4.59 17.34
N CYS A 134 -4.68 -3.60 17.89
CA CYS A 134 -4.13 -2.51 18.69
C CYS A 134 -3.20 -1.49 18.00
N ALA A 135 -3.77 -0.33 17.65
CA ALA A 135 -3.02 0.90 17.33
C ALA A 135 -2.93 1.91 18.49
N CYS A 136 -3.62 1.67 19.60
CA CYS A 136 -3.15 2.06 20.93
C CYS A 136 -2.42 0.82 21.48
N GLY A 137 -1.29 0.97 22.18
CA GLY A 137 -0.60 -0.14 22.87
C GLY A 137 -1.39 -0.82 24.00
N CYS A 138 -2.72 -0.81 23.94
CA CYS A 138 -3.64 -1.28 24.97
C CYS A 138 -4.71 -2.16 24.32
N CYS A 139 -4.46 -3.47 24.27
CA CYS A 139 -5.51 -4.46 24.06
C CYS A 139 -5.86 -5.02 25.43
N GLY A 140 -7.08 -4.74 25.89
CA GLY A 140 -7.63 -5.44 27.05
C GLY A 140 -7.77 -6.94 26.76
N PRO A 141 -7.69 -7.81 27.78
CA PRO A 141 -7.83 -9.26 27.62
C PRO A 141 -9.20 -9.72 27.07
N ASP A 142 -10.16 -8.81 26.97
CA ASP A 142 -11.53 -8.97 26.46
C ASP A 142 -11.72 -8.51 25.01
N GLY A 143 -10.69 -7.98 24.35
CA GLY A 143 -10.76 -7.55 22.95
C GLY A 143 -11.52 -6.22 22.73
N SER A 144 -11.71 -5.43 23.80
CA SER A 144 -12.23 -4.07 23.70
C SER A 144 -11.08 -3.06 23.43
N CYS A 145 -11.38 -2.03 22.63
CA CYS A 145 -10.45 -0.93 22.35
C CYS A 145 -10.67 0.21 23.35
N THR A 146 -10.16 0.10 24.58
CA THR A 146 -10.18 1.21 25.54
C THR A 146 -8.86 1.97 25.49
N CYS A 147 -8.79 3.05 24.70
CA CYS A 147 -7.78 4.08 24.93
C CYS A 147 -8.35 4.97 26.04
N GLY A 148 -7.79 4.88 27.25
CA GLY A 148 -8.24 5.63 28.41
C GLY A 148 -8.28 7.12 28.13
N THR A 149 -9.46 7.71 28.22
CA THR A 149 -9.59 9.11 28.63
C THR A 149 -9.16 9.18 30.10
N ASP A 150 -7.90 9.49 30.37
CA ASP A 150 -7.56 10.06 31.67
C ASP A 150 -6.42 11.08 31.55
N HIS A 151 -6.84 12.32 31.38
CA HIS A 151 -6.09 13.48 31.82
C HIS A 151 -6.07 13.47 33.35
N SER A 152 -4.93 13.22 33.99
CA SER A 152 -4.61 13.91 35.25
C SER A 152 -3.16 13.77 35.68
N HIS A 153 -2.49 14.92 35.69
CA HIS A 153 -1.47 15.25 36.68
C HIS A 153 -1.97 14.93 38.10
N LYS A 154 -1.05 14.44 38.94
CA LYS A 154 -1.01 14.33 40.43
C LYS A 154 -0.62 12.89 40.80
N HIS A 155 0.44 12.61 41.55
CA HIS A 155 1.21 13.38 42.54
C HIS A 155 2.71 13.24 42.32
#